data_AF-A0A0L8GW98-F1
#
_entry.id   AF-A0A0L8GW98-F1
#
_cell.length_a   1.000
_cell.length_b   1.000
_cell.length_c   1.000
_cell.angle_alpha   90.00
_cell.angle_beta   90.00
_cell.angle_gamma   90.00
#
_symmetry.space_group_name_H-M   'P 1'
#
loop_
_entity.id
_entity.type
_entity.pdbx_description
1 polymer ?
#
loop_
_entity_poly.entity_id
_entity_poly.type
_entity_poly.pdbx_seq_one_letter_code
_entity_poly.pdbx_strand_id
1 'polypeptide(L)'
;YPVESNNKVVPLSIVLTEFHVLILFPDRMKAVCLLNEQLIYDDVFPERVGKFIGLCKDPVSGNIWAYTSQHIYSYKVNQEYRDVWRIYLDQGKFDQAKEYCRDNRMQLDEVLTKEADHLFSLKRYKESAVMYANTQSSFEEIALRFINLEDKEPLKAFLTQKLNSLRVQDRTQMTMLVTWLTEIYLNQLGELKEQNDEKDSPYQNLQKEFCQFLNQSIIKECVCNNRQVIYDLIASHGDVEDLMYFARLMKDFERVISHYIQHEYYKVALEVLNEQNQMELFYKFSPVLMQHIPVETVKSWKKQRNKLDPKRLIPSLVQYDSKKHNEQGNQAIQYLKFCVEELDVRDPPIHNYLLSLYARLQAGQLMVYLSSQGQDPDHVCYDLKYALRLCLELNHKEACVHIYSVMGLYEEAVELALTINVDLAKEQASKPDEEDYELRKKLWLKIARHVVEEEKDVKRAMEFLRECDLLKIEDILPFFHDFVIIDDFKDAIISSLEKYNEHIDSLKEEMDRATKSAEEIRREIQSFRNKYSSFRYI
;
A
#
# COMPACT_ATOMS: atom_id res chain seq x y z
N TYR A 1 -74.87 17.25 58.28
CA TYR A 1 -75.78 17.89 57.31
C TYR A 1 -76.18 19.28 57.78
N PRO A 2 -75.48 20.34 57.34
CA PRO A 2 -76.16 21.59 57.06
C PRO A 2 -76.77 21.49 55.65
N VAL A 3 -78.05 21.86 55.55
CA VAL A 3 -78.78 21.95 54.29
C VAL A 3 -78.25 23.18 53.57
N GLU A 4 -77.32 22.98 52.63
CA GLU A 4 -77.02 24.01 51.63
C GLU A 4 -78.31 24.27 50.86
N SER A 5 -78.90 25.44 51.10
CA SER A 5 -79.91 26.03 50.26
C SER A 5 -79.35 26.09 48.84
N ASN A 6 -79.74 25.08 48.05
CA ASN A 6 -79.44 24.94 46.64
C ASN A 6 -80.23 26.03 45.88
N ASN A 7 -79.90 27.29 46.13
CA ASN A 7 -80.22 28.39 45.24
C ASN A 7 -79.47 28.05 43.96
N LYS A 8 -80.14 27.36 43.03
CA LYS A 8 -79.66 27.17 41.67
C LYS A 8 -79.55 28.56 41.07
N VAL A 9 -78.39 29.17 41.25
CA VAL A 9 -78.07 30.47 40.66
C VAL A 9 -78.09 30.25 39.15
N VAL A 10 -79.04 30.89 38.47
CA VAL A 10 -79.19 30.75 37.02
C VAL A 10 -78.06 31.54 36.36
N PRO A 11 -77.33 30.95 35.40
CA PRO A 11 -76.34 31.70 34.64
C PRO A 11 -77.03 32.81 33.83
N LEU A 12 -76.51 34.03 33.92
CA LEU A 12 -77.06 35.20 33.25
C LEU A 12 -76.61 35.30 31.80
N SER A 13 -75.35 34.96 31.53
CA SER A 13 -74.77 34.98 30.18
C SER A 13 -73.62 33.99 30.09
N ILE A 14 -73.37 33.51 28.88
CA ILE A 14 -72.27 32.59 28.54
C ILE A 14 -71.54 33.16 27.34
N VAL A 15 -70.20 33.13 27.39
CA VAL A 15 -69.35 33.44 26.24
C VAL A 15 -68.33 32.34 26.06
N LEU A 16 -68.11 31.99 24.79
CA LEU A 16 -67.13 30.99 24.37
C LEU A 16 -65.84 31.66 23.88
N THR A 17 -64.73 31.16 24.41
CA THR A 17 -63.40 31.36 23.85
C THR A 17 -62.97 30.08 23.12
N GLU A 18 -61.72 29.99 22.65
CA GLU A 18 -61.29 28.85 21.83
C GLU A 18 -61.26 27.54 22.63
N PHE A 19 -60.93 27.61 23.92
CA PHE A 19 -60.77 26.46 24.83
C PHE A 19 -61.54 26.59 26.16
N HIS A 20 -62.18 27.75 26.44
CA HIS A 20 -62.89 27.98 27.70
C HIS A 20 -64.32 28.51 27.49
N VAL A 21 -65.15 28.26 28.49
CA VAL A 21 -66.48 28.81 28.65
C VAL A 21 -66.46 29.76 29.84
N LEU A 22 -66.77 31.03 29.60
CA LEU A 22 -67.02 32.00 30.67
C LEU A 22 -68.52 32.02 30.96
N ILE A 23 -68.87 31.66 32.18
CA ILE A 23 -70.24 31.62 32.69
C ILE A 23 -70.38 32.72 33.73
N LEU A 24 -71.25 33.69 33.45
CA LEU A 24 -71.54 34.79 34.36
C LEU A 24 -72.74 34.45 35.23
N PHE A 25 -72.54 34.51 36.54
CA PHE A 25 -73.60 34.47 37.54
C PHE A 25 -73.81 35.89 38.13
N PRO A 26 -74.94 36.15 38.81
CA PRO A 26 -75.21 37.45 39.43
C PRO A 26 -74.17 37.90 40.46
N ASP A 27 -73.49 36.94 41.11
CA ASP A 27 -72.54 37.15 42.22
C ASP A 27 -71.09 36.78 41.86
N ARG A 28 -70.86 36.06 40.76
CA ARG A 28 -69.54 35.55 40.39
C ARG A 28 -69.38 35.29 38.90
N MET A 29 -68.15 35.21 38.41
CA MET A 29 -67.82 34.76 37.06
C MET A 29 -66.96 33.51 37.15
N LYS A 30 -67.34 32.47 36.41
CA LYS A 30 -66.62 31.20 36.35
C LYS A 30 -66.07 30.96 34.95
N ALA A 31 -64.80 30.61 34.85
CA ALA A 31 -64.18 30.10 33.64
C ALA A 31 -63.99 28.58 33.74
N VAL A 32 -64.62 27.83 32.83
CA VAL A 32 -64.52 26.37 32.75
C VAL A 32 -63.79 26.00 31.46
N CYS A 33 -62.83 25.09 31.50
CA CYS A 33 -62.20 24.57 30.28
C CYS A 33 -63.17 23.64 29.54
N LEU A 34 -63.25 23.77 28.22
CA LEU A 34 -64.04 22.87 27.37
C LEU A 34 -63.43 21.46 27.27
N LEU A 35 -62.12 21.32 27.48
CA LEU A 35 -61.40 20.06 27.24
C LEU A 35 -61.41 19.11 28.44
N ASN A 36 -61.35 19.62 29.66
CA ASN A 36 -61.31 18.81 30.89
C ASN A 36 -62.46 19.08 31.86
N GLU A 37 -63.37 20.00 31.52
CA GLU A 37 -64.52 20.42 32.35
C GLU A 37 -64.14 20.98 33.74
N GLN A 38 -62.87 21.34 33.96
CA GLN A 38 -62.40 21.87 35.23
C GLN A 38 -62.58 23.40 35.30
N LEU A 39 -62.86 23.87 36.53
CA LEU A 39 -62.94 25.29 36.85
C LEU A 39 -61.53 25.88 36.95
N ILE A 40 -61.18 26.77 36.03
CA ILE A 40 -59.85 27.41 35.96
C ILE A 40 -59.84 28.75 36.68
N TYR A 41 -60.97 29.46 36.71
CA TYR A 41 -61.09 30.77 37.33
C TYR A 41 -62.45 30.94 37.98
N ASP A 42 -62.50 31.43 39.22
CA ASP A 42 -63.73 31.81 39.94
C ASP A 42 -63.49 33.20 40.55
N ASP A 43 -64.13 34.21 39.97
CA ASP A 43 -64.06 35.59 40.44
C ASP A 43 -65.37 35.94 41.15
N VAL A 44 -65.30 36.15 42.46
CA VAL A 44 -66.45 36.45 43.31
C VAL A 44 -66.51 37.95 43.54
N PHE A 45 -67.60 38.58 43.10
CA PHE A 45 -67.72 40.03 43.16
C PHE A 45 -68.37 40.50 44.46
N PRO A 46 -67.85 41.59 45.08
CA PRO A 46 -68.52 42.21 46.23
C PRO A 46 -69.88 42.78 45.84
N GLU A 47 -70.92 42.59 46.69
CA GLU A 47 -72.29 43.09 46.45
C GLU A 47 -72.39 44.61 46.21
N ARG A 48 -71.37 45.38 46.60
CA ARG A 48 -71.30 46.84 46.42
C ARG A 48 -71.24 47.29 44.95
N VAL A 49 -70.86 46.39 44.04
CA VAL A 49 -70.64 46.67 42.61
C VAL A 49 -71.95 46.61 41.79
N GLY A 50 -73.05 46.19 42.42
CA GLY A 50 -74.33 45.95 41.76
C GLY A 50 -74.36 44.59 41.04
N LYS A 51 -75.56 44.10 40.74
CA LYS A 51 -75.74 42.83 40.02
C LYS A 51 -75.28 42.97 38.57
N PHE A 52 -74.53 41.99 38.08
CA PHE A 52 -74.22 41.91 36.66
C PHE A 52 -75.48 41.70 35.83
N ILE A 53 -75.50 42.33 34.65
CA ILE A 53 -76.64 42.25 33.72
C ILE A 53 -76.30 41.34 32.54
N GLY A 54 -75.07 41.41 32.03
CA GLY A 54 -74.65 40.59 30.90
C GLY A 54 -73.16 40.58 30.64
N LEU A 55 -72.77 39.62 29.79
CA LEU A 55 -71.42 39.45 29.24
C LEU A 55 -71.51 39.60 27.72
N CYS A 56 -70.58 40.31 27.10
CA CYS A 56 -70.50 40.47 25.65
C CYS A 56 -69.05 40.30 25.17
N LYS A 57 -68.85 39.65 24.02
CA LYS A 57 -67.54 39.50 23.38
C LYS A 57 -67.45 40.44 22.20
N ASP A 58 -66.42 41.26 22.15
CA ASP A 58 -66.14 42.08 20.98
C ASP A 58 -65.59 41.19 19.85
N PRO A 59 -66.27 41.09 18.68
CA PRO A 59 -65.82 40.25 17.57
C PRO A 59 -64.52 40.73 16.92
N VAL A 60 -64.14 42.01 17.09
CA VAL A 60 -62.94 42.58 16.44
C VAL A 60 -61.72 42.53 17.35
N SER A 61 -61.87 42.92 18.62
CA SER A 61 -60.73 42.91 19.57
C SER A 61 -60.57 41.60 20.35
N GLY A 62 -61.58 40.72 20.34
CA GLY A 62 -61.58 39.49 21.11
C GLY A 62 -61.69 39.70 22.63
N ASN A 63 -61.79 40.95 23.10
CA ASN A 63 -61.96 41.27 24.51
C ASN A 63 -63.38 40.98 24.98
N ILE A 64 -63.48 40.51 26.22
CA ILE A 64 -64.75 40.13 26.83
C ILE A 64 -65.12 41.20 27.83
N TRP A 65 -66.33 41.73 27.73
CA TRP A 65 -66.82 42.82 28.56
C TRP A 65 -67.96 42.32 29.43
N ALA A 66 -67.85 42.54 30.74
CA ALA A 66 -68.93 42.32 31.67
C ALA A 66 -69.44 43.67 32.18
N TYR A 67 -70.75 43.87 32.20
CA TYR A 67 -71.32 45.16 32.62
C TYR A 67 -72.36 44.99 33.73
N THR A 68 -72.29 45.91 34.70
CA THR A 68 -73.30 46.13 35.73
C THR A 68 -74.07 47.42 35.41
N SER A 69 -75.06 47.77 36.24
CA SER A 69 -75.78 49.03 36.11
C SER A 69 -74.91 50.28 36.29
N GLN A 70 -73.67 50.14 36.81
CA GLN A 70 -72.81 51.27 37.18
C GLN A 70 -71.38 51.17 36.64
N HIS A 71 -70.86 49.97 36.36
CA HIS A 71 -69.47 49.74 35.96
C HIS A 71 -69.35 48.76 34.79
N ILE A 72 -68.27 48.91 34.03
CA ILE A 72 -67.90 48.04 32.91
C ILE A 72 -66.53 47.44 33.21
N TYR A 73 -66.42 46.13 33.11
CA TYR A 73 -65.21 45.35 33.33
C TYR A 73 -64.71 44.77 32.00
N SER A 74 -63.40 44.84 31.76
CA SER A 74 -62.74 44.14 30.65
C SER A 74 -62.01 42.90 31.15
N TYR A 75 -62.35 41.76 30.56
CA TYR A 75 -61.65 40.50 30.68
C TYR A 75 -60.84 40.28 29.41
N LYS A 76 -59.53 40.21 29.59
CA LYS A 76 -58.59 39.89 28.53
C LYS A 76 -58.11 38.47 28.71
N VAL A 77 -58.35 37.61 27.71
CA VAL A 77 -57.82 36.25 27.69
C VAL A 77 -56.36 36.33 27.27
N ASN A 78 -55.45 36.02 28.18
CA ASN A 78 -54.01 36.00 27.90
C ASN A 78 -53.53 34.55 27.85
N GLN A 79 -52.99 34.13 26.69
CA GLN A 79 -52.35 32.81 26.48
C GLN A 79 -53.23 31.61 26.88
N GLU A 80 -54.41 31.51 26.27
CA GLU A 80 -55.37 30.43 26.51
C GLU A 80 -54.80 29.01 26.30
N TYR A 81 -53.80 28.90 25.42
CA TYR A 81 -53.15 27.65 25.03
C TYR A 81 -52.09 27.14 26.03
N ARG A 82 -51.77 27.91 27.09
CA ARG A 82 -50.62 27.64 27.98
C ARG A 82 -50.64 26.27 28.65
N ASP A 83 -51.82 25.82 29.10
CA ASP A 83 -51.99 24.56 29.82
C ASP A 83 -52.73 23.50 29.00
N VAL A 84 -53.13 23.84 27.77
CA VAL A 84 -53.89 22.97 26.85
C VAL A 84 -53.09 21.70 26.50
N TRP A 85 -51.77 21.79 26.40
CA TRP A 85 -50.91 20.64 26.15
C TRP A 85 -50.92 19.61 27.28
N ARG A 86 -51.05 20.03 28.55
CA ARG A 86 -51.16 19.12 29.71
C ARG A 86 -52.46 18.34 29.66
N ILE A 87 -53.54 19.03 29.29
CA ILE A 87 -54.84 18.40 29.15
C ILE A 87 -54.82 17.35 28.02
N TYR A 88 -54.19 17.67 26.88
CA TYR A 88 -54.02 16.69 25.80
C TYR A 88 -53.09 15.53 26.17
N LEU A 89 -52.07 15.79 26.99
CA LEU A 89 -51.18 14.76 27.53
C LEU A 89 -51.94 13.79 28.44
N ASP A 90 -52.76 14.30 29.36
CA ASP A 90 -53.59 13.48 30.25
C ASP A 90 -54.64 12.66 29.48
N GLN A 91 -55.12 13.17 28.35
CA GLN A 91 -56.01 12.45 27.43
C GLN A 91 -55.29 11.42 26.53
N GLY A 92 -53.96 11.32 26.58
CA GLY A 92 -53.17 10.43 25.73
C GLY A 92 -53.08 10.87 24.26
N LYS A 93 -53.45 12.12 23.93
CA LYS A 93 -53.39 12.69 22.57
C LYS A 93 -52.08 13.44 22.36
N PHE A 94 -50.99 12.69 22.25
CA PHE A 94 -49.63 13.24 22.19
C PHE A 94 -49.36 14.13 20.97
N ASP A 95 -49.92 13.80 19.80
CA ASP A 95 -49.72 14.61 18.59
C ASP A 95 -50.30 16.01 18.73
N GLN A 96 -51.51 16.13 19.29
CA GLN A 96 -52.13 17.41 19.58
C GLN A 96 -51.34 18.18 20.64
N ALA A 97 -50.88 17.51 21.69
CA ALA A 97 -50.03 18.13 22.71
C ALA A 97 -48.72 18.72 22.12
N LYS A 98 -48.08 18.03 21.17
CA LYS A 98 -46.86 18.52 20.48
C LYS A 98 -47.11 19.81 19.69
N GLU A 99 -48.30 19.99 19.12
CA GLU A 99 -48.63 21.21 18.36
C GLU A 99 -48.70 22.45 19.26
N TYR A 100 -49.20 22.30 20.48
CA TYR A 100 -49.30 23.39 21.45
C TYR A 100 -47.99 23.63 22.23
N CYS A 101 -47.04 22.69 22.24
CA CYS A 101 -45.73 22.81 22.89
C CYS A 101 -44.62 23.42 22.00
N ARG A 102 -44.91 23.85 20.76
CA ARG A 102 -43.89 24.25 19.77
C ARG A 102 -42.97 25.38 20.26
N ASP A 103 -43.46 26.26 21.12
CA ASP A 103 -42.72 27.43 21.60
C ASP A 103 -41.84 27.15 22.83
N ASN A 104 -42.05 26.04 23.56
CA ASN A 104 -41.34 25.75 24.80
C ASN A 104 -40.74 24.34 24.82
N ARG A 105 -39.41 24.27 24.70
CA ARG A 105 -38.64 23.01 24.67
C ARG A 105 -38.83 22.14 25.92
N MET A 106 -39.05 22.75 27.10
CA MET A 106 -39.27 21.99 28.34
C MET A 106 -40.62 21.27 28.35
N GLN A 107 -41.66 21.90 27.79
CA GLN A 107 -43.00 21.30 27.71
C GLN A 107 -43.02 20.18 26.67
N LEU A 108 -42.31 20.38 25.55
CA LEU A 108 -42.15 19.35 24.53
C LEU A 108 -41.40 18.12 25.08
N ASP A 109 -40.38 18.32 25.92
CA ASP A 109 -39.65 17.23 26.57
C ASP A 109 -40.54 16.39 27.51
N GLU A 110 -41.39 17.05 28.29
CA GLU A 110 -42.33 16.38 29.20
C GLU A 110 -43.37 15.54 28.42
N VAL A 111 -43.90 16.08 27.31
CA VAL A 111 -44.81 15.36 26.41
C VAL A 111 -44.11 14.13 25.81
N LEU A 112 -42.89 14.29 25.29
CA LEU A 112 -42.13 13.19 24.69
C LEU A 112 -41.77 12.10 25.71
N THR A 113 -41.42 12.49 26.93
CA THR A 113 -41.11 11.54 28.01
C THR A 113 -42.34 10.70 28.37
N LYS A 114 -43.50 11.34 28.48
CA LYS A 114 -44.78 10.66 28.78
C LYS A 114 -45.27 9.78 27.64
N GLU A 115 -45.09 10.22 26.39
CA GLU A 115 -45.35 9.41 25.21
C GLU A 115 -44.45 8.17 25.17
N ALA A 116 -43.15 8.34 25.47
CA ALA A 116 -42.18 7.26 25.53
C ALA A 116 -42.50 6.25 26.64
N ASP A 117 -42.88 6.72 27.84
CA ASP A 117 -43.36 5.88 28.96
C ASP A 117 -44.62 5.10 28.55
N HIS A 118 -45.56 5.74 27.86
CA HIS A 118 -46.78 5.11 27.37
C HIS A 118 -46.47 4.02 26.35
N LEU A 119 -45.60 4.29 25.36
CA LEU A 119 -45.13 3.30 24.38
C LEU A 119 -44.38 2.14 25.04
N PHE A 120 -43.61 2.42 26.09
CA PHE A 120 -42.91 1.40 26.89
C PHE A 120 -43.90 0.47 27.59
N SER A 121 -44.98 1.03 28.18
CA SER A 121 -46.04 0.25 28.82
C SER A 121 -46.80 -0.65 27.83
N LEU A 122 -46.93 -0.21 26.57
CA LEU A 122 -47.51 -0.97 25.47
C LEU A 122 -46.56 -2.02 24.87
N LYS A 123 -45.36 -2.22 25.44
CA LYS A 123 -44.30 -3.10 24.93
C LYS A 123 -43.77 -2.74 23.54
N ARG A 124 -44.03 -1.53 23.04
CA ARG A 124 -43.46 -1.00 21.78
C ARG A 124 -42.10 -0.38 22.05
N TYR A 125 -41.16 -1.20 22.50
CA TYR A 125 -39.87 -0.75 23.04
C TYR A 125 -39.01 0.02 22.03
N LYS A 126 -39.00 -0.38 20.76
CA LYS A 126 -38.20 0.26 19.70
C LYS A 126 -38.65 1.70 19.41
N GLU A 127 -39.96 1.94 19.37
CA GLU A 127 -40.51 3.28 19.16
C GLU A 127 -40.33 4.16 20.39
N SER A 128 -40.53 3.58 21.58
CA SER A 128 -40.24 4.22 22.86
C SER A 128 -38.78 4.69 22.93
N ALA A 129 -37.83 3.85 22.51
CA ALA A 129 -36.41 4.17 22.46
C ALA A 129 -36.10 5.39 21.56
N VAL A 130 -36.72 5.48 20.37
CA VAL A 130 -36.54 6.63 19.47
C VAL A 130 -37.09 7.91 20.11
N MET A 131 -38.21 7.83 20.83
CA MET A 131 -38.78 9.00 21.51
C MET A 131 -37.92 9.45 22.69
N TYR A 132 -37.46 8.53 23.55
CA TYR A 132 -36.52 8.86 24.64
C TYR A 132 -35.18 9.40 24.14
N ALA A 133 -34.73 9.02 22.94
CA ALA A 133 -33.51 9.58 22.38
C ALA A 133 -33.62 11.09 22.13
N ASN A 134 -34.82 11.60 21.88
CA ASN A 134 -35.06 13.02 21.66
C ASN A 134 -35.32 13.81 22.96
N THR A 135 -35.39 13.14 24.12
CA THR A 135 -35.61 13.80 25.42
C THR A 135 -34.30 14.20 26.11
N GLN A 136 -34.42 15.11 27.08
CA GLN A 136 -33.38 15.58 28.00
C GLN A 136 -33.31 14.73 29.29
N SER A 137 -34.07 13.64 29.36
CA SER A 137 -34.03 12.70 30.48
C SER A 137 -32.62 12.09 30.64
N SER A 138 -32.31 11.63 31.86
CA SER A 138 -31.03 11.01 32.20
C SER A 138 -30.72 9.83 31.29
N PHE A 139 -29.55 9.88 30.64
CA PHE A 139 -29.11 8.84 29.71
C PHE A 139 -28.99 7.49 30.41
N GLU A 140 -28.44 7.48 31.62
CA GLU A 140 -28.17 6.29 32.42
C GLU A 140 -29.44 5.57 32.83
N GLU A 141 -30.47 6.32 33.24
CA GLU A 141 -31.73 5.74 33.67
C GLU A 141 -32.44 5.03 32.50
N ILE A 142 -32.50 5.70 31.35
CA ILE A 142 -33.11 5.12 30.14
C ILE A 142 -32.30 3.93 29.65
N ALA A 143 -30.97 4.05 29.61
CA ALA A 143 -30.08 2.96 29.23
C ALA A 143 -30.28 1.73 30.12
N LEU A 144 -30.34 1.90 31.44
CA LEU A 144 -30.58 0.81 32.39
C LEU A 144 -31.96 0.16 32.19
N ARG A 145 -32.99 0.95 31.89
CA ARG A 145 -34.33 0.40 31.56
C ARG A 145 -34.28 -0.54 30.36
N PHE A 146 -33.50 -0.20 29.32
CA PHE A 146 -33.36 -1.04 28.12
C PHE A 146 -32.37 -2.19 28.28
N ILE A 147 -31.31 -2.06 29.09
CA ILE A 147 -30.35 -3.14 29.39
C ILE A 147 -31.04 -4.32 30.11
N ASN A 148 -32.03 -4.03 30.97
CA ASN A 148 -32.77 -5.06 31.70
C ASN A 148 -33.75 -5.86 30.83
N LEU A 149 -33.91 -5.51 29.55
CA LEU A 149 -34.72 -6.28 28.61
C LEU A 149 -33.89 -7.41 27.99
N GLU A 150 -34.53 -8.53 27.67
CA GLU A 150 -33.88 -9.63 26.93
C GLU A 150 -33.53 -9.21 25.49
N ASP A 151 -34.34 -8.34 24.90
CA ASP A 151 -34.12 -7.81 23.55
C ASP A 151 -33.23 -6.56 23.59
N LYS A 152 -32.08 -6.62 22.90
CA LYS A 152 -31.09 -5.53 22.77
C LYS A 152 -31.41 -4.58 21.59
N GLU A 153 -32.37 -4.89 20.71
CA GLU A 153 -32.75 -4.00 19.60
C GLU A 153 -33.22 -2.60 20.04
N PRO A 154 -34.05 -2.45 21.09
CA PRO A 154 -34.48 -1.13 21.57
C PRO A 154 -33.30 -0.28 22.03
N LEU A 155 -32.32 -0.89 22.69
CA LEU A 155 -31.10 -0.22 23.13
C LEU A 155 -30.27 0.25 21.93
N LYS A 156 -30.09 -0.60 20.91
CA LYS A 156 -29.42 -0.24 19.65
C LYS A 156 -30.11 0.96 18.98
N ALA A 157 -31.44 0.98 18.92
CA ALA A 157 -32.20 2.09 18.35
C ALA A 157 -32.02 3.40 19.15
N PHE A 158 -32.06 3.32 20.48
CA PHE A 158 -31.80 4.47 21.38
C PHE A 158 -30.40 5.05 21.16
N LEU A 159 -29.37 4.20 21.19
CA LEU A 159 -27.98 4.63 21.05
C LEU A 159 -27.69 5.19 19.65
N THR A 160 -28.26 4.60 18.59
CA THR A 160 -28.10 5.10 17.22
C THR A 160 -28.74 6.49 17.06
N GLN A 161 -29.94 6.68 17.61
CA GLN A 161 -30.63 7.97 17.55
C GLN A 161 -29.91 9.04 18.38
N LYS A 162 -29.39 8.68 19.57
CA LYS A 162 -28.53 9.56 20.38
C LYS A 162 -27.23 9.90 19.63
N LEU A 163 -26.58 8.94 18.99
CA LEU A 163 -25.36 9.18 18.19
C LEU A 163 -25.62 10.18 17.05
N ASN A 164 -26.75 10.07 16.35
CA ASN A 164 -27.13 11.01 15.29
C ASN A 164 -27.43 12.42 15.81
N SER A 165 -27.83 12.56 17.08
CA SER A 165 -28.10 13.85 17.71
C SER A 165 -26.85 14.56 18.24
N LEU A 166 -25.73 13.84 18.38
CA LEU A 166 -24.48 14.39 18.91
C LEU A 166 -23.77 15.27 17.89
N ARG A 167 -23.01 16.25 18.40
CA ARG A 167 -22.17 17.10 17.58
C ARG A 167 -20.81 16.44 17.39
N VAL A 168 -20.16 16.72 16.25
CA VAL A 168 -18.82 16.21 15.90
C VAL A 168 -17.73 16.62 16.92
N GLN A 169 -18.00 17.60 17.78
CA GLN A 169 -17.08 18.05 18.83
C GLN A 169 -17.03 17.11 20.03
N ASP A 170 -18.08 16.32 20.29
CA ASP A 170 -18.22 15.48 21.48
C ASP A 170 -17.51 14.12 21.31
N ARG A 171 -16.22 14.16 20.96
CA ARG A 171 -15.42 12.99 20.54
C ARG A 171 -15.40 11.83 21.53
N THR A 172 -15.34 12.12 22.83
CA THR A 172 -15.31 11.10 23.89
C THR A 172 -16.65 10.39 24.03
N GLN A 173 -17.76 11.14 24.04
CA GLN A 173 -19.11 10.58 24.09
C GLN A 173 -19.42 9.77 22.84
N MET A 174 -19.07 10.28 21.66
CA MET A 174 -19.18 9.52 20.41
C MET A 174 -18.36 8.22 20.46
N THR A 175 -17.13 8.27 20.97
CA THR A 175 -16.29 7.06 21.10
C THR A 175 -16.95 6.04 22.02
N MET A 176 -17.40 6.44 23.20
CA MET A 176 -18.06 5.52 24.14
C MET A 176 -19.32 4.89 23.53
N LEU A 177 -20.16 5.67 22.85
CA LEU A 177 -21.35 5.16 22.17
C LEU A 177 -21.03 4.24 21.00
N VAL A 178 -20.03 4.57 20.18
CA VAL A 178 -19.60 3.74 19.04
C VAL A 178 -19.01 2.42 19.54
N THR A 179 -18.17 2.46 20.57
CA THR A 179 -17.61 1.27 21.20
C THR A 179 -18.71 0.38 21.75
N TRP A 180 -19.67 0.94 22.48
CA TRP A 180 -20.78 0.18 23.05
C TRP A 180 -21.72 -0.38 21.97
N LEU A 181 -22.04 0.41 20.94
CA LEU A 181 -22.79 -0.08 19.78
C LEU A 181 -22.06 -1.22 19.08
N THR A 182 -20.75 -1.10 18.87
CA THR A 182 -19.92 -2.15 18.26
C THR A 182 -19.98 -3.43 19.10
N GLU A 183 -19.89 -3.33 20.42
CA GLU A 183 -20.03 -4.47 21.33
C GLU A 183 -21.44 -5.09 21.26
N ILE A 184 -22.50 -4.30 21.13
CA ILE A 184 -23.86 -4.83 20.94
C ILE A 184 -23.98 -5.58 19.61
N TYR A 185 -23.46 -5.01 18.51
CA TYR A 185 -23.45 -5.68 17.20
C TYR A 185 -22.68 -7.00 17.25
N LEU A 186 -21.48 -7.01 17.84
CA LEU A 186 -20.64 -8.21 17.96
C LEU A 186 -21.30 -9.28 18.84
N ASN A 187 -21.91 -8.89 19.96
CA ASN A 187 -22.67 -9.83 20.80
C ASN A 187 -23.84 -10.46 20.04
N GLN A 188 -24.61 -9.67 19.28
CA GLN A 188 -25.72 -10.19 18.49
C GLN A 188 -25.24 -11.10 17.35
N LEU A 189 -24.12 -10.77 16.70
CA LEU A 189 -23.49 -11.63 15.70
C LEU A 189 -22.99 -12.95 16.31
N GLY A 190 -22.37 -12.89 17.49
CA GLY A 190 -21.94 -14.06 18.25
C GLY A 190 -23.09 -14.96 18.68
N GLU A 191 -24.15 -14.40 19.27
CA GLU A 191 -25.37 -15.13 19.68
C GLU A 191 -26.03 -15.82 18.48
N LEU A 192 -26.13 -15.15 17.33
CA LEU A 192 -26.69 -15.73 16.10
C LEU A 192 -25.82 -16.84 15.50
N LYS A 193 -24.49 -16.76 15.68
CA LYS A 193 -23.52 -17.75 15.21
C LYS A 193 -23.46 -18.99 16.12
N GLU A 194 -23.67 -18.82 17.42
CA GLU A 194 -23.83 -19.95 18.35
C GLU A 194 -25.14 -20.71 18.13
N GLN A 195 -26.17 -20.02 17.66
CA GLN A 195 -27.50 -20.60 17.43
C GLN A 195 -27.64 -21.28 16.06
N ASN A 196 -26.90 -20.86 15.02
CA ASN A 196 -27.02 -21.37 13.65
C ASN A 196 -25.65 -21.53 12.95
N ASP A 197 -25.49 -22.62 12.17
CA ASP A 197 -24.39 -22.78 11.21
C ASP A 197 -24.36 -21.56 10.25
N GLU A 198 -23.16 -21.07 9.91
CA GLU A 198 -22.74 -19.80 9.28
C GLU A 198 -23.52 -19.25 8.03
N LYS A 199 -24.61 -19.88 7.59
CA LYS A 199 -25.28 -19.64 6.30
C LYS A 199 -26.68 -19.02 6.38
N ASP A 200 -27.15 -18.63 7.55
CA ASP A 200 -28.50 -18.07 7.67
C ASP A 200 -28.59 -16.58 7.24
N SER A 201 -29.71 -16.23 6.61
CA SER A 201 -30.03 -14.86 6.16
C SER A 201 -30.04 -13.77 7.24
N PRO A 202 -30.42 -13.99 8.52
CA PRO A 202 -30.40 -12.96 9.54
C PRO A 202 -28.96 -12.58 9.96
N TYR A 203 -28.02 -13.53 9.99
CA TYR A 203 -26.60 -13.23 10.25
C TYR A 203 -26.02 -12.33 9.16
N GLN A 204 -26.24 -12.67 7.89
CA GLN A 204 -25.77 -11.84 6.77
C GLN A 204 -26.44 -10.46 6.73
N ASN A 205 -27.71 -10.36 7.10
CA ASN A 205 -28.40 -9.07 7.16
C ASN A 205 -27.85 -8.21 8.30
N LEU A 206 -27.63 -8.78 9.49
CA LEU A 206 -27.03 -8.06 10.61
C LEU A 206 -25.58 -7.65 10.32
N GLN A 207 -24.81 -8.52 9.68
CA GLN A 207 -23.45 -8.20 9.23
C GLN A 207 -23.46 -7.04 8.24
N LYS A 208 -24.40 -7.02 7.27
CA LYS A 208 -24.58 -5.88 6.36
C LYS A 208 -24.96 -4.59 7.09
N GLU A 209 -25.85 -4.66 8.09
CA GLU A 209 -26.18 -3.50 8.92
C GLU A 209 -24.96 -2.98 9.67
N PHE A 210 -24.17 -3.87 10.27
CA PHE A 210 -22.93 -3.53 10.95
C PHE A 210 -21.92 -2.89 10.00
N CYS A 211 -21.79 -3.42 8.79
CA CYS A 211 -20.97 -2.85 7.73
C CYS A 211 -21.43 -1.45 7.31
N GLN A 212 -22.74 -1.25 7.16
CA GLN A 212 -23.31 0.06 6.84
C GLN A 212 -23.08 1.07 7.98
N PHE A 213 -23.22 0.64 9.23
CA PHE A 213 -22.92 1.43 10.41
C PHE A 213 -21.46 1.88 10.43
N LEU A 214 -20.49 0.97 10.25
CA LEU A 214 -19.07 1.30 10.20
C LEU A 214 -18.69 2.19 9.00
N ASN A 215 -19.43 2.11 7.90
CA ASN A 215 -19.20 2.95 6.71
C ASN A 215 -19.71 4.39 6.85
N GLN A 216 -20.47 4.73 7.90
CA GLN A 216 -20.87 6.11 8.12
C GLN A 216 -19.64 6.99 8.40
N SER A 217 -19.53 8.13 7.73
CA SER A 217 -18.31 8.97 7.75
C SER A 217 -17.91 9.45 9.15
N ILE A 218 -18.90 9.80 9.99
CA ILE A 218 -18.71 10.25 11.38
C ILE A 218 -18.11 9.12 12.23
N ILE A 219 -18.60 7.91 12.03
CA ILE A 219 -18.17 6.71 12.74
C ILE A 219 -16.78 6.32 12.26
N LYS A 220 -16.52 6.37 10.95
CA LYS A 220 -15.20 6.08 10.39
C LYS A 220 -14.09 6.97 10.96
N GLU A 221 -14.33 8.27 11.15
CA GLU A 221 -13.35 9.17 11.79
C GLU A 221 -13.10 8.77 13.26
N CYS A 222 -14.16 8.45 14.01
CA CYS A 222 -14.06 8.01 15.40
C CYS A 222 -13.31 6.68 15.55
N VAL A 223 -13.61 5.73 14.68
CA VAL A 223 -12.98 4.40 14.59
C VAL A 223 -11.51 4.51 14.18
N CYS A 224 -11.16 5.42 13.26
CA CYS A 224 -9.76 5.69 12.87
C CYS A 224 -8.92 6.14 14.06
N ASN A 225 -9.47 7.02 14.90
CA ASN A 225 -8.77 7.53 16.06
C ASN A 225 -8.57 6.46 17.15
N ASN A 226 -9.52 5.51 17.27
CA ASN A 226 -9.53 4.49 18.32
C ASN A 226 -9.38 3.06 17.79
N ARG A 227 -8.57 2.87 16.73
CA ARG A 227 -8.42 1.58 16.04
C ARG A 227 -8.10 0.42 16.98
N GLN A 228 -7.22 0.63 17.95
CA GLN A 228 -6.71 -0.45 18.81
C GLN A 228 -7.81 -1.02 19.72
N VAL A 229 -8.62 -0.16 20.34
CA VAL A 229 -9.72 -0.59 21.23
C VAL A 229 -10.74 -1.43 20.46
N ILE A 230 -11.10 -1.01 19.24
CA ILE A 230 -12.07 -1.73 18.43
C ILE A 230 -11.49 -3.05 17.93
N TYR A 231 -10.20 -3.07 17.58
CA TYR A 231 -9.51 -4.32 17.26
C TYR A 231 -9.48 -5.31 18.44
N ASP A 232 -9.17 -4.83 19.64
CA ASP A 232 -9.14 -5.66 20.84
C ASP A 232 -10.53 -6.21 21.18
N LEU A 233 -11.59 -5.41 20.97
CA LEU A 233 -12.97 -5.85 21.12
C LEU A 233 -13.34 -6.93 20.10
N ILE A 234 -13.11 -6.71 18.81
CA ILE A 234 -13.41 -7.71 17.78
C ILE A 234 -12.61 -9.00 18.03
N ALA A 235 -11.34 -8.89 18.42
CA ALA A 235 -10.51 -10.04 18.77
C ALA A 235 -11.04 -10.79 20.00
N SER A 236 -11.60 -10.09 20.99
CA SER A 236 -12.18 -10.71 22.19
C SER A 236 -13.45 -11.53 21.90
N HIS A 237 -14.20 -11.17 20.85
CA HIS A 237 -15.35 -11.94 20.37
C HIS A 237 -14.95 -13.13 19.49
N GLY A 238 -13.69 -13.22 19.05
CA GLY A 238 -13.18 -14.35 18.28
C GLY A 238 -13.57 -14.36 16.80
N ASP A 239 -14.22 -13.31 16.30
CA ASP A 239 -14.68 -13.23 14.91
C ASP A 239 -13.59 -12.71 13.97
N VAL A 240 -12.84 -13.67 13.45
CA VAL A 240 -11.78 -13.45 12.46
C VAL A 240 -12.31 -12.83 11.16
N GLU A 241 -13.51 -13.21 10.71
CA GLU A 241 -14.09 -12.70 9.47
C GLU A 241 -14.49 -11.22 9.58
N ASP A 242 -15.11 -10.84 10.69
CA ASP A 242 -15.48 -9.45 10.98
C ASP A 242 -14.23 -8.59 11.25
N LEU A 243 -13.19 -9.17 11.85
CA LEU A 243 -11.86 -8.54 11.96
C LEU A 243 -11.26 -8.25 10.58
N MET A 244 -11.35 -9.19 9.65
CA MET A 244 -10.87 -9.03 8.27
C MET A 244 -11.66 -8.01 7.49
N TYR A 245 -12.99 -8.00 7.63
CA TYR A 245 -13.82 -6.97 7.01
C TYR A 245 -13.51 -5.58 7.58
N PHE A 246 -13.41 -5.47 8.91
CA PHE A 246 -13.06 -4.23 9.58
C PHE A 246 -11.69 -3.72 9.13
N ALA A 247 -10.68 -4.58 9.08
CA ALA A 247 -9.35 -4.20 8.62
C ALA A 247 -9.34 -3.76 7.14
N ARG A 248 -10.17 -4.36 6.27
CA ARG A 248 -10.40 -3.87 4.88
C ARG A 248 -11.06 -2.49 4.85
N LEU A 249 -12.09 -2.26 5.67
CA LEU A 249 -12.81 -0.99 5.76
C LEU A 249 -11.91 0.16 6.25
N MET A 250 -11.02 -0.17 7.19
CA MET A 250 -10.03 0.72 7.78
C MET A 250 -8.76 0.89 6.94
N LYS A 251 -8.62 0.15 5.84
CA LYS A 251 -7.43 0.10 4.98
C LYS A 251 -6.15 -0.33 5.70
N ASP A 252 -6.29 -1.12 6.76
CA ASP A 252 -5.17 -1.68 7.52
C ASP A 252 -4.78 -3.05 6.92
N PHE A 253 -4.24 -2.98 5.70
CA PHE A 253 -3.92 -4.18 4.92
C PHE A 253 -2.72 -4.95 5.48
N GLU A 254 -1.91 -4.33 6.34
CA GLU A 254 -0.82 -5.00 7.03
C GLU A 254 -1.34 -6.14 7.92
N ARG A 255 -2.39 -5.88 8.70
CA ARG A 255 -3.02 -6.91 9.55
C ARG A 255 -3.73 -7.96 8.71
N VAL A 256 -4.43 -7.55 7.65
CA VAL A 256 -5.12 -8.46 6.72
C VAL A 256 -4.14 -9.44 6.09
N ILE A 257 -3.02 -8.93 5.57
CA ILE A 257 -2.00 -9.75 4.90
C ILE A 257 -1.27 -10.63 5.92
N SER A 258 -0.93 -10.11 7.10
CA SER A 258 -0.30 -10.90 8.17
C SER A 258 -1.19 -12.07 8.59
N HIS A 259 -2.50 -11.84 8.69
CA HIS A 259 -3.48 -12.88 9.00
C HIS A 259 -3.56 -13.95 7.89
N TYR A 260 -3.68 -13.54 6.63
CA TYR A 260 -3.66 -14.50 5.52
C TYR A 260 -2.36 -15.31 5.44
N ILE A 261 -1.22 -14.71 5.80
CA ILE A 261 0.06 -15.40 5.89
C ILE A 261 0.09 -16.41 7.03
N GLN A 262 -0.47 -16.08 8.20
CA GLN A 262 -0.56 -17.01 9.34
C GLN A 262 -1.44 -18.23 9.04
N HIS A 263 -2.50 -18.04 8.25
CA HIS A 263 -3.40 -19.12 7.84
C HIS A 263 -3.02 -19.80 6.52
N GLU A 264 -1.80 -19.56 6.02
CA GLU A 264 -1.26 -20.15 4.79
C GLU A 264 -2.02 -19.80 3.49
N TYR A 265 -2.91 -18.80 3.52
CA TYR A 265 -3.64 -18.29 2.35
C TYR A 265 -2.82 -17.25 1.57
N TYR A 266 -1.63 -17.64 1.14
CA TYR A 266 -0.67 -16.73 0.47
C TYR A 266 -1.19 -16.17 -0.86
N LYS A 267 -2.08 -16.87 -1.58
CA LYS A 267 -2.67 -16.39 -2.84
C LYS A 267 -3.60 -15.20 -2.65
N VAL A 268 -4.51 -15.31 -1.68
CA VAL A 268 -5.44 -14.24 -1.31
C VAL A 268 -4.68 -13.06 -0.74
N ALA A 269 -3.63 -13.32 0.05
CA ALA A 269 -2.72 -12.28 0.53
C ALA A 269 -2.11 -11.48 -0.63
N LEU A 270 -1.67 -12.16 -1.69
CA LEU A 270 -1.08 -11.55 -2.87
C LEU A 270 -2.11 -10.80 -3.74
N GLU A 271 -3.34 -11.29 -3.84
CA GLU A 271 -4.45 -10.56 -4.48
C GLU A 271 -4.74 -9.24 -3.75
N VAL A 272 -4.89 -9.28 -2.43
CA VAL A 272 -5.11 -8.08 -1.60
C VAL A 272 -3.92 -7.13 -1.70
N LEU A 273 -2.68 -7.64 -1.71
CA LEU A 273 -1.48 -6.84 -1.90
C LEU A 273 -1.47 -6.13 -3.27
N ASN A 274 -1.89 -6.83 -4.33
CA ASN A 274 -1.99 -6.28 -5.68
C ASN A 274 -3.04 -5.17 -5.81
N GLU A 275 -4.15 -5.28 -5.09
CA GLU A 275 -5.20 -4.26 -5.08
C GLU A 275 -4.74 -2.96 -4.41
N GLN A 276 -3.88 -3.04 -3.38
CA GLN A 276 -3.63 -1.91 -2.48
C GLN A 276 -2.44 -1.04 -2.85
N ASN A 277 -1.61 -1.44 -3.81
CA ASN A 277 -0.54 -0.61 -4.40
C ASN A 277 0.43 0.06 -3.37
N GLN A 278 0.47 -0.40 -2.11
CA GLN A 278 1.31 0.18 -1.05
C GLN A 278 2.70 -0.44 -1.05
N MET A 279 3.71 0.35 -1.45
CA MET A 279 5.10 -0.09 -1.64
C MET A 279 5.73 -0.73 -0.38
N GLU A 280 5.43 -0.21 0.81
CA GLU A 280 6.02 -0.70 2.07
C GLU A 280 5.56 -2.12 2.44
N LEU A 281 4.29 -2.44 2.15
CA LEU A 281 3.75 -3.79 2.39
C LEU A 281 4.41 -4.82 1.47
N PHE A 282 4.72 -4.45 0.22
CA PHE A 282 5.49 -5.31 -0.66
C PHE A 282 6.82 -5.67 -0.01
N TYR A 283 7.62 -4.70 0.44
CA TYR A 283 8.94 -5.01 1.03
C TYR A 283 8.85 -5.89 2.28
N LYS A 284 7.86 -5.66 3.15
CA LYS A 284 7.70 -6.41 4.40
C LYS A 284 7.28 -7.87 4.18
N PHE A 285 6.35 -8.11 3.26
CA PHE A 285 5.81 -9.46 3.03
C PHE A 285 6.52 -10.23 1.91
N SER A 286 7.37 -9.56 1.12
CA SER A 286 8.18 -10.18 0.05
C SER A 286 8.99 -11.40 0.48
N PRO A 287 9.71 -11.42 1.64
CA PRO A 287 10.47 -12.59 2.06
C PRO A 287 9.59 -13.83 2.24
N VAL A 288 8.44 -13.67 2.91
CA VAL A 288 7.53 -14.77 3.23
C VAL A 288 6.80 -15.27 1.96
N LEU A 289 6.35 -14.34 1.12
CA LEU A 289 5.69 -14.70 -0.14
C LEU A 289 6.65 -15.41 -1.12
N MET A 290 7.92 -15.01 -1.16
CA MET A 290 8.93 -15.67 -1.99
C MET A 290 9.25 -17.09 -1.50
N GLN A 291 9.15 -17.34 -0.19
CA GLN A 291 9.42 -18.66 0.38
C GLN A 291 8.37 -19.68 -0.04
N HIS A 292 7.09 -19.29 0.01
CA HIS A 292 5.96 -20.17 -0.19
C HIS A 292 5.38 -20.14 -1.63
N ILE A 293 5.32 -18.97 -2.28
CA ILE A 293 4.78 -18.82 -3.65
C ILE A 293 5.69 -17.92 -4.51
N PRO A 294 6.84 -18.40 -4.99
CA PRO A 294 7.78 -17.59 -5.76
C PRO A 294 7.24 -17.18 -7.15
N VAL A 295 6.52 -18.07 -7.84
CA VAL A 295 6.07 -17.82 -9.23
C VAL A 295 5.02 -16.72 -9.32
N GLU A 296 4.00 -16.74 -8.44
CA GLU A 296 2.92 -15.74 -8.46
C GLU A 296 3.42 -14.40 -7.91
N THR A 297 4.34 -14.42 -6.94
CA THR A 297 5.00 -13.22 -6.40
C THR A 297 5.81 -12.49 -7.46
N VAL A 298 6.67 -13.21 -8.19
CA VAL A 298 7.46 -12.60 -9.29
C VAL A 298 6.56 -12.10 -10.42
N LYS A 299 5.48 -12.82 -10.77
CA LYS A 299 4.49 -12.31 -11.74
C LYS A 299 3.83 -11.02 -11.28
N SER A 300 3.58 -10.88 -9.97
CA SER A 300 2.98 -9.68 -9.38
C SER A 300 3.94 -8.50 -9.39
N TRP A 301 5.21 -8.72 -9.03
CA TRP A 301 6.26 -7.71 -9.15
C TRP A 301 6.45 -7.27 -10.62
N LYS A 302 6.44 -8.21 -11.56
CA LYS A 302 6.46 -7.92 -13.01
C LYS A 302 5.24 -7.15 -13.50
N LYS A 303 4.12 -7.12 -12.77
CA LYS A 303 2.97 -6.25 -13.09
C LYS A 303 3.11 -4.86 -12.46
N GLN A 304 3.80 -4.74 -11.34
CA GLN A 304 4.02 -3.49 -10.59
C GLN A 304 5.29 -2.71 -11.00
N ARG A 305 5.77 -2.96 -12.23
CA ARG A 305 7.03 -2.51 -12.87
C ARG A 305 7.55 -1.13 -12.49
N ASN A 306 6.67 -0.14 -12.30
CA ASN A 306 7.04 1.26 -12.12
C ASN A 306 7.07 1.73 -10.66
N LYS A 307 6.75 0.87 -9.67
CA LYS A 307 6.54 1.27 -8.26
C LYS A 307 7.46 0.60 -7.25
N LEU A 308 8.21 -0.43 -7.64
CA LEU A 308 9.03 -1.20 -6.71
C LEU A 308 10.51 -0.91 -6.97
N ASP A 309 11.24 -0.56 -5.93
CA ASP A 309 12.69 -0.39 -5.97
C ASP A 309 13.35 -1.77 -5.87
N PRO A 310 14.06 -2.23 -6.90
CA PRO A 310 14.71 -3.54 -6.88
C PRO A 310 15.72 -3.68 -5.73
N LYS A 311 16.37 -2.59 -5.31
CA LYS A 311 17.35 -2.58 -4.20
C LYS A 311 16.79 -3.08 -2.88
N ARG A 312 15.53 -2.73 -2.56
CA ARG A 312 14.89 -3.12 -1.29
C ARG A 312 14.38 -4.55 -1.30
N LEU A 313 14.29 -5.17 -2.48
CA LEU A 313 13.92 -6.58 -2.65
C LEU A 313 15.14 -7.52 -2.58
N ILE A 314 16.37 -7.02 -2.75
CA ILE A 314 17.60 -7.84 -2.69
C ILE A 314 17.69 -8.65 -1.38
N PRO A 315 17.49 -8.08 -0.17
CA PRO A 315 17.59 -8.87 1.07
C PRO A 315 16.58 -10.01 1.17
N SER A 316 15.42 -9.86 0.51
CA SER A 316 14.40 -10.91 0.44
C SER A 316 14.76 -12.02 -0.55
N LEU A 317 15.65 -11.74 -1.52
CA LEU A 317 16.08 -12.69 -2.54
C LEU A 317 17.35 -13.46 -2.12
N VAL A 318 18.29 -12.79 -1.43
CA VAL A 318 19.59 -13.35 -0.98
C VAL A 318 19.46 -14.62 -0.13
N GLN A 319 18.31 -14.86 0.49
CA GLN A 319 18.07 -16.07 1.30
C GLN A 319 17.96 -17.36 0.48
N TYR A 320 17.79 -17.28 -0.85
CA TYR A 320 17.51 -18.44 -1.71
C TYR A 320 18.75 -18.99 -2.46
N ASP A 321 19.95 -18.64 -2.00
CA ASP A 321 21.23 -19.00 -2.60
C ASP A 321 21.63 -20.49 -2.48
N SER A 322 20.78 -21.34 -1.89
CA SER A 322 21.08 -22.76 -1.65
C SER A 322 20.43 -23.68 -2.69
N LYS A 323 21.15 -24.74 -3.09
CA LYS A 323 20.70 -25.76 -4.07
C LYS A 323 19.35 -26.45 -3.74
N LYS A 324 18.82 -26.27 -2.52
CA LYS A 324 17.50 -26.78 -2.10
C LYS A 324 16.34 -25.90 -2.57
N HIS A 325 16.60 -24.65 -2.94
CA HIS A 325 15.61 -23.66 -3.36
C HIS A 325 15.77 -23.29 -4.85
N ASN A 326 16.00 -24.29 -5.71
CA ASN A 326 16.21 -24.07 -7.15
C ASN A 326 15.02 -23.34 -7.81
N GLU A 327 13.78 -23.58 -7.37
CA GLU A 327 12.62 -22.90 -7.93
C GLU A 327 12.57 -21.42 -7.54
N GLN A 328 12.81 -21.09 -6.27
CA GLN A 328 12.89 -19.71 -5.78
C GLN A 328 14.06 -18.97 -6.44
N GLY A 329 15.23 -19.62 -6.54
CA GLY A 329 16.41 -19.08 -7.22
C GLY A 329 16.18 -18.84 -8.71
N ASN A 330 15.53 -19.77 -9.42
CA ASN A 330 15.18 -19.59 -10.84
C ASN A 330 14.17 -18.46 -11.04
N GLN A 331 13.20 -18.29 -10.14
CA GLN A 331 12.25 -17.17 -10.19
C GLN A 331 12.91 -15.83 -9.84
N ALA A 332 13.84 -15.82 -8.89
CA ALA A 332 14.69 -14.67 -8.60
C ALA A 332 15.51 -14.26 -9.84
N ILE A 333 16.12 -15.23 -10.55
CA ILE A 333 16.80 -14.99 -11.83
C ILE A 333 15.84 -14.41 -12.87
N GLN A 334 14.63 -14.96 -13.02
CA GLN A 334 13.64 -14.43 -13.97
C GLN A 334 13.16 -13.02 -13.65
N TYR A 335 13.15 -12.63 -12.38
CA TYR A 335 12.84 -11.26 -11.96
C TYR A 335 14.02 -10.32 -12.21
N LEU A 336 15.22 -10.71 -11.81
CA LEU A 336 16.43 -9.90 -12.00
C LEU A 336 16.76 -9.73 -13.49
N LYS A 337 16.61 -10.77 -14.32
CA LYS A 337 16.72 -10.69 -15.78
C LYS A 337 15.73 -9.67 -16.35
N PHE A 338 14.49 -9.70 -15.87
CA PHE A 338 13.47 -8.71 -16.24
C PHE A 338 13.86 -7.29 -15.81
N CYS A 339 14.45 -7.12 -14.61
CA CYS A 339 14.97 -5.83 -14.17
C CYS A 339 16.13 -5.31 -15.03
N VAL A 340 16.98 -6.21 -15.54
CA VAL A 340 18.11 -5.85 -16.42
C VAL A 340 17.65 -5.57 -17.84
N GLU A 341 16.76 -6.39 -18.42
CA GLU A 341 16.34 -6.27 -19.83
C GLU A 341 15.23 -5.23 -20.07
N GLU A 342 14.24 -5.13 -19.17
CA GLU A 342 13.06 -4.25 -19.39
C GLU A 342 13.08 -2.97 -18.56
N LEU A 343 13.80 -2.93 -17.43
CA LEU A 343 13.88 -1.74 -16.56
C LEU A 343 15.22 -0.97 -16.68
N ASP A 344 16.17 -1.46 -17.49
CA ASP A 344 17.54 -0.91 -17.69
C ASP A 344 18.22 -0.47 -16.37
N VAL A 345 18.05 -1.27 -15.31
CA VAL A 345 18.59 -0.93 -13.99
C VAL A 345 20.07 -1.27 -13.95
N ARG A 346 20.93 -0.25 -14.09
CA ARG A 346 22.40 -0.38 -14.10
C ARG A 346 23.05 -0.47 -12.71
N ASP A 347 22.30 -0.85 -11.70
CA ASP A 347 22.79 -0.83 -10.32
C ASP A 347 23.72 -2.02 -10.03
N PRO A 348 25.00 -1.80 -9.66
CA PRO A 348 25.96 -2.89 -9.46
C PRO A 348 25.55 -4.01 -8.50
N PRO A 349 24.84 -3.76 -7.39
CA PRO A 349 24.38 -4.81 -6.49
C PRO A 349 23.43 -5.83 -7.15
N ILE A 350 22.60 -5.39 -8.11
CA ILE A 350 21.63 -6.26 -8.79
C ILE A 350 22.37 -7.19 -9.74
N HIS A 351 23.30 -6.65 -10.53
CA HIS A 351 24.11 -7.45 -11.45
C HIS A 351 25.05 -8.39 -10.67
N ASN A 352 25.63 -7.96 -9.55
CA ASN A 352 26.46 -8.82 -8.68
C ASN A 352 25.65 -9.98 -8.10
N TYR A 353 24.42 -9.71 -7.65
CA TYR A 353 23.56 -10.75 -7.12
C TYR A 353 23.05 -11.70 -8.20
N LEU A 354 22.66 -11.17 -9.37
CA LEU A 354 22.30 -11.98 -10.54
C LEU A 354 23.45 -12.88 -10.98
N LEU A 355 24.67 -12.34 -11.02
CA LEU A 355 25.88 -13.12 -11.29
C LEU A 355 26.07 -14.22 -10.26
N SER A 356 25.83 -13.93 -8.97
CA SER A 356 25.94 -14.94 -7.94
C SER A 356 24.92 -16.08 -8.05
N LEU A 357 23.71 -15.75 -8.49
CA LEU A 357 22.67 -16.74 -8.76
C LEU A 357 23.00 -17.56 -10.01
N TYR A 358 23.45 -16.94 -11.10
CA TYR A 358 23.88 -17.67 -12.30
C TYR A 358 25.05 -18.61 -12.01
N ALA A 359 26.07 -18.15 -11.28
CA ALA A 359 27.24 -18.97 -10.96
C ALA A 359 26.88 -20.19 -10.09
N ARG A 360 25.87 -20.08 -9.21
CA ARG A 360 25.46 -21.17 -8.30
C ARG A 360 24.40 -22.10 -8.88
N LEU A 361 23.45 -21.59 -9.69
CA LEU A 361 22.28 -22.33 -10.15
C LEU A 361 22.32 -22.71 -11.64
N GLN A 362 22.90 -21.86 -12.51
CA GLN A 362 22.84 -22.02 -13.96
C GLN A 362 24.14 -21.57 -14.66
N ALA A 363 25.18 -22.39 -14.58
CA ALA A 363 26.49 -22.11 -15.19
C ALA A 363 26.43 -21.86 -16.71
N GLY A 364 25.50 -22.50 -17.44
CA GLY A 364 25.35 -22.31 -18.88
C GLY A 364 24.79 -20.94 -19.30
N GLN A 365 24.02 -20.26 -18.44
CA GLN A 365 23.49 -18.91 -18.73
C GLN A 365 24.44 -17.82 -18.25
N LEU A 366 25.38 -18.14 -17.37
CA LEU A 366 26.43 -17.23 -16.90
C LEU A 366 27.27 -16.71 -18.08
N MET A 367 27.71 -17.60 -18.96
CA MET A 367 28.52 -17.23 -20.14
C MET A 367 27.73 -16.33 -21.10
N VAL A 368 26.46 -16.67 -21.37
CA VAL A 368 25.57 -15.85 -22.20
C VAL A 368 25.39 -14.44 -21.61
N TYR A 369 25.21 -14.36 -20.29
CA TYR A 369 25.06 -13.10 -19.59
C TYR A 369 26.35 -12.26 -19.62
N LEU A 370 27.50 -12.89 -19.36
CA LEU A 370 28.82 -12.23 -19.42
C LEU A 370 29.12 -11.70 -20.83
N SER A 371 28.83 -12.48 -21.88
CA SER A 371 29.01 -12.03 -23.26
C SER A 371 28.01 -10.93 -23.67
N SER A 372 26.81 -10.91 -23.09
CA SER A 372 25.78 -9.89 -23.40
C SER A 372 26.02 -8.51 -22.76
N GLN A 373 26.81 -8.45 -21.67
CA GLN A 373 27.08 -7.21 -20.92
C GLN A 373 28.26 -6.40 -21.50
N GLY A 374 28.87 -6.87 -22.58
CA GLY A 374 29.97 -6.17 -23.28
C GLY A 374 31.37 -6.51 -22.74
N GLN A 375 32.39 -6.11 -23.51
CA GLN A 375 33.82 -6.35 -23.22
C GLN A 375 34.52 -5.16 -22.53
N ASP A 376 33.81 -4.03 -22.36
CA ASP A 376 34.41 -2.80 -21.83
C ASP A 376 34.27 -2.70 -20.30
N PRO A 377 35.38 -2.56 -19.55
CA PRO A 377 35.35 -2.48 -18.09
C PRO A 377 34.53 -1.31 -17.52
N ASP A 378 34.38 -0.22 -18.28
CA ASP A 378 33.58 0.96 -17.89
C ASP A 378 32.08 0.85 -18.22
N HIS A 379 31.69 -0.08 -19.12
CA HIS A 379 30.29 -0.31 -19.49
C HIS A 379 29.66 -1.48 -18.72
N VAL A 380 30.51 -2.29 -18.07
CA VAL A 380 30.11 -3.44 -17.29
C VAL A 380 29.44 -2.98 -15.99
N CYS A 381 28.16 -3.33 -15.84
CA CYS A 381 27.36 -2.94 -14.69
C CYS A 381 27.57 -3.85 -13.46
N TYR A 382 28.52 -4.79 -13.47
CA TYR A 382 28.87 -5.65 -12.32
C TYR A 382 30.28 -5.39 -11.81
N ASP A 383 30.50 -5.64 -10.51
CA ASP A 383 31.82 -5.54 -9.90
C ASP A 383 32.68 -6.75 -10.32
N LEU A 384 33.64 -6.47 -11.21
CA LEU A 384 34.59 -7.43 -11.76
C LEU A 384 35.38 -8.17 -10.66
N LYS A 385 35.71 -7.52 -9.54
CA LYS A 385 36.48 -8.13 -8.44
C LYS A 385 35.62 -9.10 -7.63
N TYR A 386 34.37 -8.74 -7.38
CA TYR A 386 33.40 -9.63 -6.73
C TYR A 386 33.10 -10.85 -7.62
N ALA A 387 32.92 -10.61 -8.92
CA ALA A 387 32.70 -11.64 -9.92
C ALA A 387 33.85 -12.67 -9.97
N LEU A 388 35.10 -12.20 -9.98
CA LEU A 388 36.28 -13.07 -9.96
C LEU A 388 36.34 -13.93 -8.70
N ARG A 389 36.20 -13.32 -7.51
CA ARG A 389 36.23 -14.06 -6.25
C ARG A 389 35.21 -15.20 -6.27
N LEU A 390 33.99 -14.91 -6.72
CA LEU A 390 32.93 -15.89 -6.75
C LEU A 390 33.18 -17.01 -7.77
N CYS A 391 33.65 -16.68 -8.97
CA CYS A 391 33.93 -17.68 -10.00
C CYS A 391 35.11 -18.59 -9.60
N LEU A 392 36.11 -18.04 -8.89
CA LEU A 392 37.21 -18.82 -8.32
C LEU A 392 36.73 -19.75 -7.20
N GLU A 393 35.86 -19.28 -6.30
CA GLU A 393 35.27 -20.10 -5.22
C GLU A 393 34.44 -21.27 -5.77
N LEU A 394 33.72 -21.05 -6.89
CA LEU A 394 32.87 -22.05 -7.53
C LEU A 394 33.60 -22.87 -8.62
N ASN A 395 34.88 -22.61 -8.84
CA ASN A 395 35.75 -23.27 -9.83
C ASN A 395 35.25 -23.18 -11.29
N HIS A 396 34.57 -22.08 -11.64
CA HIS A 396 34.11 -21.81 -13.01
C HIS A 396 35.22 -21.15 -13.83
N LYS A 397 36.18 -21.96 -14.26
CA LYS A 397 37.41 -21.47 -14.88
C LYS A 397 37.19 -20.69 -16.19
N GLU A 398 36.24 -21.08 -17.04
CA GLU A 398 35.93 -20.38 -18.31
C GLU A 398 35.40 -18.95 -18.07
N ALA A 399 34.53 -18.79 -17.08
CA ALA A 399 34.02 -17.48 -16.68
C ALA A 399 35.13 -16.60 -16.08
N CYS A 400 36.05 -17.19 -15.29
CA CYS A 400 37.22 -16.46 -14.80
C CYS A 400 38.07 -15.93 -15.95
N VAL A 401 38.37 -16.76 -16.95
CA VAL A 401 39.17 -16.35 -18.14
C VAL A 401 38.52 -15.16 -18.85
N HIS A 402 37.19 -15.20 -19.03
CA HIS A 402 36.46 -14.08 -19.63
C HIS A 402 36.54 -12.81 -18.77
N ILE A 403 36.35 -12.92 -17.45
CA ILE A 403 36.40 -11.75 -16.56
C ILE A 403 37.83 -11.16 -16.51
N TYR A 404 38.87 -12.00 -16.48
CA TYR A 404 40.26 -11.53 -16.54
C TYR A 404 40.56 -10.81 -17.86
N SER A 405 40.03 -11.29 -18.98
CA SER A 405 40.12 -10.60 -20.27
C SER A 405 39.44 -9.24 -20.24
N VAL A 406 38.24 -9.13 -19.66
CA VAL A 406 37.51 -7.86 -19.54
C VAL A 406 38.23 -6.88 -18.59
N MET A 407 38.95 -7.39 -17.59
CA MET A 407 39.80 -6.57 -16.71
C MET A 407 41.12 -6.13 -17.35
N GLY A 408 41.47 -6.62 -18.54
CA GLY A 408 42.76 -6.37 -19.19
C GLY A 408 43.93 -7.16 -18.57
N LEU A 409 43.66 -8.10 -17.67
CA LEU A 409 44.68 -8.96 -17.03
C LEU A 409 44.91 -10.22 -17.85
N TYR A 410 45.44 -10.04 -19.06
CA TYR A 410 45.62 -11.12 -20.03
C TYR A 410 46.62 -12.20 -19.58
N GLU A 411 47.63 -11.87 -18.77
CA GLU A 411 48.59 -12.86 -18.26
C GLU A 411 47.92 -13.89 -17.36
N GLU A 412 47.11 -13.44 -16.40
CA GLU A 412 46.37 -14.31 -15.49
C GLU A 412 45.25 -15.06 -16.24
N ALA A 413 44.62 -14.42 -17.23
CA ALA A 413 43.63 -15.05 -18.10
C ALA A 413 44.22 -16.23 -18.87
N VAL A 414 45.41 -16.06 -19.46
CA VAL A 414 46.10 -17.09 -20.24
C VAL A 414 46.56 -18.22 -19.33
N GLU A 415 47.13 -17.92 -18.16
CA GLU A 415 47.54 -18.95 -17.20
C GLU A 415 46.36 -19.84 -16.76
N LEU A 416 45.19 -19.26 -16.50
CA LEU A 416 43.99 -20.02 -16.16
C LEU A 416 43.40 -20.76 -17.38
N ALA A 417 43.42 -20.15 -18.56
CA ALA A 417 42.94 -20.77 -19.80
C ALA A 417 43.76 -22.01 -20.19
N LEU A 418 45.07 -21.96 -19.98
CA LEU A 418 45.98 -23.10 -20.20
C LEU A 418 45.57 -24.33 -19.38
N THR A 419 45.03 -24.14 -18.17
CA THR A 419 44.53 -25.26 -17.35
C THR A 419 43.21 -25.88 -17.84
N ILE A 420 42.58 -25.31 -18.88
CA ILE A 420 41.29 -25.76 -19.45
C ILE A 420 41.51 -26.24 -20.88
N ASN A 421 41.96 -25.34 -21.76
CA ASN A 421 42.14 -25.59 -23.18
C ASN A 421 43.13 -24.58 -23.78
N VAL A 422 44.12 -25.10 -24.51
CA VAL A 422 45.12 -24.32 -25.25
C VAL A 422 44.47 -23.41 -26.30
N ASP A 423 43.36 -23.82 -26.92
CA ASP A 423 42.69 -23.01 -27.95
C ASP A 423 42.01 -21.75 -27.37
N LEU A 424 41.44 -21.86 -26.16
CA LEU A 424 40.92 -20.69 -25.44
C LEU A 424 42.07 -19.75 -25.06
N ALA A 425 43.22 -20.30 -24.66
CA ALA A 425 44.41 -19.50 -24.37
C ALA A 425 44.92 -18.74 -25.61
N LYS A 426 44.90 -19.36 -26.79
CA LYS A 426 45.21 -18.70 -28.08
C LYS A 426 44.26 -17.54 -28.36
N GLU A 427 42.96 -17.76 -28.18
CA GLU A 427 41.95 -16.72 -28.40
C GLU A 427 42.20 -15.51 -27.47
N GLN A 428 42.46 -15.75 -26.17
CA GLN A 428 42.76 -14.66 -25.22
C GLN A 428 44.10 -13.97 -25.50
N ALA A 429 45.12 -14.70 -25.96
CA ALA A 429 46.41 -14.12 -26.32
C ALA A 429 46.35 -13.26 -27.59
N SER A 430 45.32 -13.44 -28.42
CA SER A 430 45.07 -12.62 -29.61
C SER A 430 44.22 -11.37 -29.34
N LYS A 431 43.59 -11.23 -28.16
CA LYS A 431 42.72 -10.09 -27.82
C LYS A 431 43.41 -8.76 -27.45
N PRO A 432 44.64 -8.72 -26.91
CA PRO A 432 45.30 -7.44 -26.60
C PRO A 432 45.49 -6.57 -27.85
N ASP A 433 45.48 -5.25 -27.67
CA ASP A 433 45.66 -4.27 -28.74
C ASP A 433 46.99 -4.46 -29.49
N GLU A 434 47.02 -4.12 -30.78
CA GLU A 434 48.20 -4.31 -31.64
C GLU A 434 49.43 -3.52 -31.17
N GLU A 435 49.25 -2.48 -30.36
CA GLU A 435 50.32 -1.67 -29.78
C GLU A 435 51.12 -2.43 -28.71
N ASP A 436 50.52 -3.41 -28.04
CA ASP A 436 51.14 -4.23 -27.01
C ASP A 436 51.80 -5.50 -27.59
N TYR A 437 52.59 -5.32 -28.66
CA TYR A 437 53.36 -6.40 -29.31
C TYR A 437 54.20 -7.21 -28.30
N GLU A 438 54.81 -6.53 -27.33
CA GLU A 438 55.65 -7.17 -26.32
C GLU A 438 54.85 -8.04 -25.34
N LEU A 439 53.64 -7.62 -24.98
CA LEU A 439 52.73 -8.39 -24.12
C LEU A 439 52.22 -9.61 -24.86
N ARG A 440 51.76 -9.45 -26.10
CA ARG A 440 51.37 -10.58 -26.97
C ARG A 440 52.52 -11.58 -27.09
N LYS A 441 53.74 -11.12 -27.39
CA LYS A 441 54.91 -12.01 -27.48
C LYS A 441 55.15 -12.76 -26.17
N LYS A 442 55.08 -12.09 -25.02
CA LYS A 442 55.22 -12.74 -23.69
C LYS A 442 54.13 -13.78 -23.42
N LEU A 443 52.87 -13.48 -23.75
CA LEU A 443 51.75 -14.41 -23.60
C LEU A 443 51.90 -15.64 -24.50
N TRP A 444 52.22 -15.43 -25.77
CA TRP A 444 52.48 -16.51 -26.73
C TRP A 444 53.69 -17.37 -26.31
N LEU A 445 54.75 -16.77 -25.74
CA LEU A 445 55.86 -17.52 -25.15
C LEU A 445 55.46 -18.33 -23.92
N LYS A 446 54.61 -17.80 -23.03
CA LYS A 446 54.08 -18.54 -21.88
C LYS A 446 53.24 -19.74 -22.33
N ILE A 447 52.40 -19.56 -23.36
CA ILE A 447 51.61 -20.65 -23.95
C ILE A 447 52.53 -21.69 -24.59
N ALA A 448 53.50 -21.26 -25.41
CA ALA A 448 54.48 -22.14 -26.04
C ALA A 448 55.27 -22.96 -25.01
N ARG A 449 55.71 -22.31 -23.92
CA ARG A 449 56.39 -22.97 -22.81
C ARG A 449 55.54 -24.08 -22.21
N HIS A 450 54.26 -23.80 -21.95
CA HIS A 450 53.33 -24.79 -21.39
C HIS A 450 53.06 -25.95 -22.34
N VAL A 451 52.86 -25.69 -23.64
CA VAL A 451 52.66 -26.74 -24.67
C VAL A 451 53.90 -27.63 -24.79
N VAL A 452 55.11 -27.05 -24.73
CA VAL A 452 56.37 -27.79 -24.83
C VAL A 452 56.67 -28.59 -23.55
N GLU A 453 56.40 -28.03 -22.36
CA GLU A 453 56.66 -28.69 -21.07
C GLU A 453 55.62 -29.79 -20.76
N GLU A 454 54.33 -29.58 -21.05
CA GLU A 454 53.25 -30.53 -20.69
C GLU A 454 52.92 -31.55 -21.78
N GLU A 455 52.78 -31.14 -23.05
CA GLU A 455 52.35 -32.07 -24.11
C GLU A 455 53.52 -32.87 -24.72
N LYS A 456 54.78 -32.42 -24.55
CA LYS A 456 56.02 -33.05 -25.08
C LYS A 456 55.95 -33.45 -26.57
N ASP A 457 55.01 -32.89 -27.32
CA ASP A 457 54.77 -33.22 -28.72
C ASP A 457 55.31 -32.10 -29.61
N VAL A 458 56.45 -32.37 -30.25
CA VAL A 458 57.14 -31.43 -31.13
C VAL A 458 56.23 -31.00 -32.27
N LYS A 459 55.36 -31.88 -32.79
CA LYS A 459 54.52 -31.58 -33.96
C LYS A 459 53.45 -30.54 -33.67
N ARG A 460 52.80 -30.63 -32.50
CA ARG A 460 51.81 -29.62 -32.06
C ARG A 460 52.46 -28.27 -31.76
N ALA A 461 53.67 -28.28 -31.19
CA ALA A 461 54.46 -27.05 -31.03
C ALA A 461 54.85 -26.43 -32.39
N MET A 462 55.07 -27.25 -33.43
CA MET A 462 55.32 -26.78 -34.79
C MET A 462 54.05 -26.24 -35.49
N GLU A 463 52.89 -26.86 -35.28
CA GLU A 463 51.60 -26.33 -35.74
C GLU A 463 51.29 -24.99 -35.05
N PHE A 464 51.54 -24.90 -33.74
CA PHE A 464 51.43 -23.66 -32.98
C PHE A 464 52.34 -22.55 -33.53
N LEU A 465 53.60 -22.85 -33.85
CA LEU A 465 54.52 -21.91 -34.49
C LEU A 465 54.07 -21.44 -35.87
N ARG A 466 53.33 -22.28 -36.62
CA ARG A 466 52.77 -21.88 -37.93
C ARG A 466 51.55 -20.99 -37.79
N GLU A 467 50.81 -21.11 -36.70
CA GLU A 467 49.67 -20.25 -36.38
C GLU A 467 50.08 -18.88 -35.83
N CYS A 468 51.36 -18.71 -35.45
CA CYS A 468 51.87 -17.49 -34.84
C CYS A 468 52.98 -16.83 -35.64
N ASP A 469 52.70 -15.66 -36.23
CA ASP A 469 53.72 -14.87 -36.92
C ASP A 469 54.68 -14.13 -35.96
N LEU A 470 54.35 -14.09 -34.66
CA LEU A 470 55.04 -13.28 -33.64
C LEU A 470 56.23 -13.99 -32.99
N LEU A 471 56.27 -15.33 -33.02
CA LEU A 471 57.31 -16.13 -32.37
C LEU A 471 58.30 -16.63 -33.41
N LYS A 472 59.58 -16.46 -33.10
CA LYS A 472 60.65 -17.09 -33.89
C LYS A 472 60.99 -18.45 -33.28
N ILE A 473 61.47 -19.36 -34.12
CA ILE A 473 61.97 -20.68 -33.68
C ILE A 473 63.07 -20.52 -32.61
N GLU A 474 63.91 -19.48 -32.75
CA GLU A 474 64.94 -19.08 -31.78
C GLU A 474 64.40 -18.89 -30.36
N ASP A 475 63.18 -18.37 -30.22
CA ASP A 475 62.61 -18.06 -28.90
C ASP A 475 62.09 -19.33 -28.19
N ILE A 476 61.81 -20.42 -28.91
CA ILE A 476 61.25 -21.66 -28.34
C ILE A 476 62.33 -22.74 -28.14
N LEU A 477 63.41 -22.70 -28.93
CA LEU A 477 64.54 -23.64 -28.86
C LEU A 477 65.10 -23.87 -27.43
N PRO A 478 65.26 -22.85 -26.56
CA PRO A 478 65.81 -23.04 -25.20
C PRO A 478 64.94 -23.87 -24.27
N PHE A 479 63.65 -24.07 -24.57
CA PHE A 479 62.71 -24.77 -23.70
C PHE A 479 62.61 -26.27 -23.98
N PHE A 480 63.23 -26.76 -25.05
CA PHE A 480 63.30 -28.19 -25.35
C PHE A 480 64.44 -28.86 -24.57
N HIS A 481 64.20 -30.09 -24.08
CA HIS A 481 65.26 -30.89 -23.48
C HIS A 481 66.33 -31.28 -24.52
N ASP A 482 67.58 -31.45 -24.09
CA ASP A 482 68.75 -31.78 -24.93
C ASP A 482 68.63 -33.05 -25.82
N PHE A 483 67.52 -33.80 -25.71
CA PHE A 483 67.29 -35.08 -26.39
C PHE A 483 66.21 -35.04 -27.48
N VAL A 484 65.77 -33.85 -27.94
CA VAL A 484 64.84 -33.78 -29.07
C VAL A 484 65.57 -34.05 -30.39
N ILE A 485 65.01 -34.93 -31.21
CA ILE A 485 65.58 -35.36 -32.49
C ILE A 485 65.51 -34.17 -33.46
N ILE A 486 66.68 -33.69 -33.89
CA ILE A 486 66.85 -32.54 -34.81
C ILE A 486 66.06 -32.72 -36.12
N ASP A 487 65.77 -33.96 -36.53
CA ASP A 487 64.98 -34.24 -37.74
C ASP A 487 63.58 -33.64 -37.70
N ASP A 488 62.93 -33.55 -36.53
CA ASP A 488 61.59 -32.97 -36.41
C ASP A 488 61.60 -31.44 -36.62
N PHE A 489 62.76 -30.78 -36.46
CA PHE A 489 62.93 -29.33 -36.65
C PHE A 489 63.49 -28.95 -38.01
N LYS A 490 64.00 -29.91 -38.79
CA LYS A 490 64.73 -29.65 -40.03
C LYS A 490 63.93 -28.77 -41.00
N ASP A 491 62.68 -29.12 -41.26
CA ASP A 491 61.84 -28.41 -42.23
C ASP A 491 61.54 -26.97 -41.78
N ALA A 492 61.35 -26.76 -40.48
CA ALA A 492 61.07 -25.43 -39.96
C ALA A 492 62.31 -24.54 -39.88
N ILE A 493 63.46 -25.12 -39.54
CA ILE A 493 64.75 -24.43 -39.61
C ILE A 493 65.05 -24.03 -41.05
N ILE A 494 64.81 -24.91 -42.03
CA ILE A 494 64.96 -24.59 -43.46
C ILE A 494 64.03 -23.44 -43.85
N SER A 495 62.74 -23.50 -43.50
CA SER A 495 61.80 -22.41 -43.83
C SER A 495 62.17 -21.07 -43.17
N SER A 496 62.74 -21.09 -41.96
CA SER A 496 63.18 -19.87 -41.29
C SER A 496 64.47 -19.33 -41.89
N LEU A 497 65.40 -20.19 -42.27
CA LEU A 497 66.61 -19.82 -43.01
C LEU A 497 66.28 -19.25 -44.39
N GLU A 498 65.28 -19.81 -45.07
CA GLU A 498 64.77 -19.27 -46.34
C GLU A 498 64.20 -17.87 -46.14
N LYS A 499 63.33 -17.65 -45.14
CA LYS A 499 62.83 -16.31 -44.81
C LYS A 499 63.96 -15.33 -44.43
N TYR A 500 64.97 -15.78 -43.68
CA TYR A 500 66.13 -14.94 -43.36
C TYR A 500 66.96 -14.62 -44.61
N ASN A 501 67.16 -15.57 -45.52
CA ASN A 501 67.85 -15.34 -46.79
C ASN A 501 67.07 -14.38 -47.69
N GLU A 502 65.76 -14.55 -47.82
CA GLU A 502 64.89 -13.61 -48.54
C GLU A 502 64.94 -12.21 -47.92
N HIS A 503 64.91 -12.11 -46.60
CA HIS A 503 65.03 -10.81 -45.93
C HIS A 503 66.41 -10.17 -46.16
N ILE A 504 67.48 -10.95 -46.07
CA ILE A 504 68.85 -10.51 -46.36
C ILE A 504 68.95 -10.04 -47.82
N ASP A 505 68.34 -10.76 -48.76
CA ASP A 505 68.37 -10.39 -50.17
C ASP A 505 67.51 -9.14 -50.44
N SER A 506 66.38 -8.97 -49.76
CA SER A 506 65.60 -7.72 -49.82
C SER A 506 66.39 -6.52 -49.26
N LEU A 507 67.12 -6.73 -48.15
CA LEU A 507 67.99 -5.72 -47.55
C LEU A 507 69.18 -5.40 -48.46
N LYS A 508 69.76 -6.39 -49.13
CA LYS A 508 70.79 -6.16 -50.16
C LYS A 508 70.22 -5.38 -51.34
N GLU A 509 69.03 -5.71 -51.82
CA GLU A 509 68.38 -4.95 -52.89
C GLU A 509 68.04 -3.52 -52.46
N GLU A 510 67.61 -3.30 -51.21
CA GLU A 510 67.45 -1.96 -50.65
C GLU A 510 68.78 -1.22 -50.53
N MET A 511 69.84 -1.88 -50.06
CA MET A 511 71.19 -1.31 -50.02
C MET A 511 71.69 -0.95 -51.42
N ASP A 512 71.51 -1.81 -52.42
CA ASP A 512 71.92 -1.56 -53.80
C ASP A 512 71.11 -0.42 -54.44
N ARG A 513 69.79 -0.35 -54.15
CA ARG A 513 68.94 0.77 -54.57
C ARG A 513 69.37 2.09 -53.92
N ALA A 514 69.62 2.08 -52.62
CA ALA A 514 70.12 3.25 -51.89
C ALA A 514 71.51 3.68 -52.39
N THR A 515 72.38 2.72 -52.72
CA THR A 515 73.73 3.00 -53.24
C THR A 515 73.68 3.55 -54.66
N LYS A 516 72.84 2.99 -55.55
CA LYS A 516 72.59 3.53 -56.90
C LYS A 516 72.01 4.94 -56.84
N SER A 517 71.04 5.18 -55.96
CA SER A 517 70.47 6.51 -55.73
C SER A 517 71.55 7.49 -55.23
N ALA A 518 72.41 7.07 -54.30
CA ALA A 518 73.52 7.90 -53.83
C ALA A 518 74.56 8.18 -54.93
N GLU A 519 74.83 7.22 -55.83
CA GLU A 519 75.70 7.43 -57.00
C GLU A 519 75.08 8.36 -58.05
N GLU A 520 73.77 8.24 -58.32
CA GLU A 520 73.03 9.15 -59.19
C GLU A 520 73.09 10.58 -58.65
N ILE A 521 72.82 10.76 -57.35
CA ILE A 521 72.96 12.06 -56.68
C ILE A 521 74.40 12.58 -56.79
N ARG A 522 75.42 11.74 -56.61
CA ARG A 522 76.83 12.15 -56.80
C ARG A 522 77.12 12.56 -58.24
N ARG A 523 76.62 11.83 -59.25
CA ARG A 523 76.76 12.19 -60.67
C ARG A 523 76.02 13.48 -61.00
N GLU A 524 74.83 13.68 -60.44
CA GLU A 524 74.10 14.94 -60.58
C GLU A 524 74.90 16.10 -59.99
N ILE A 525 75.41 15.98 -58.76
CA ILE A 525 76.29 16.99 -58.14
C ILE A 525 77.51 17.29 -59.03
N GLN A 526 78.14 16.26 -59.60
CA GLN A 526 79.30 16.43 -60.47
C GLN A 526 78.93 17.09 -61.81
N SER A 527 77.76 16.76 -62.37
CA SER A 527 77.22 17.40 -63.57
C SER A 527 76.84 18.87 -63.33
N PHE A 528 76.27 19.18 -62.16
CA PHE A 528 76.01 20.55 -61.72
C PHE A 528 77.34 21.30 -61.57
N ARG A 529 78.35 20.71 -60.91
CA ARG A 529 79.69 21.30 -60.77
C ARG A 529 80.34 21.60 -62.13
N ASN A 530 80.17 20.72 -63.13
CA ASN A 530 80.68 20.93 -64.49
C ASN A 530 79.88 21.99 -65.27
N LYS A 531 78.55 22.06 -65.09
CA LYS A 531 77.70 23.12 -65.70
C LYS A 531 78.00 24.51 -65.14
N TYR A 532 78.33 24.62 -63.85
CA TYR A 532 78.64 25.91 -63.23
C TYR A 532 80.11 26.33 -63.36
N SER A 533 81.03 25.44 -63.79
CA SER A 533 82.44 25.80 -64.03
C SER A 533 82.72 26.38 -65.42
N SER A 534 81.73 26.38 -66.33
CA SER A 534 81.83 26.99 -67.68
C SER A 534 81.41 28.47 -67.77
N PHE A 535 81.04 29.13 -66.67
CA PHE A 535 80.87 30.59 -66.65
C PHE A 535 82.09 31.27 -66.02
N ARG A 536 83.19 31.34 -66.79
CA ARG A 536 84.25 32.32 -66.56
C ARG A 536 83.95 33.51 -67.47
N TYR A 537 83.34 34.55 -66.91
CA TYR A 537 83.16 35.84 -67.59
C TYR A 537 84.54 36.45 -67.89
N ILE A 538 84.65 36.99 -69.10
CA ILE A 538 85.79 37.73 -69.69
C ILE A 538 86.16 38.93 -68.82
#